data_AF-A0A136A3Z9-F1
#
_entry.id   AF-A0A136A3Z9-F1
#
_cell.length_a   1.000
_cell.length_b   1.000
_cell.length_c   1.000
_cell.angle_alpha   90.00
_cell.angle_beta   90.00
_cell.angle_gamma   90.00
#
_symmetry.space_group_name_H-M   'P 1'
#
loop_
_entity.id
_entity.type
_entity.pdbx_description
1 polymer ?
#
loop_
_entity_poly.entity_id
_entity_poly.type
_entity_poly.pdbx_seq_one_letter_code
_entity_poly.pdbx_strand_id
1 'polypeptide(L)'
;MKVFLALFIVVIAGSLLWFGKLADDSVADVPTQTINTPAISRQQILHATDLVAGIKQAVAQSDDATINSWLHKALELAKTAELAQDDIEYLQSAAAKKYVVFHAKRSLFNDKFEKAYYAVEDTEPLKIEYPEAQDLFDKADQLVMARNKLIQQIAAELANGKAVNDEYLSQAKLLWQQRFVEPTSPNL
;
A
#
# COMPACT_ATOMS: atom_id res chain seq x y z
N MET A 1 -24.04 0.58 57.84
CA MET A 1 -23.21 -0.26 58.72
C MET A 1 -21.89 -0.55 58.02
N LYS A 2 -20.76 -0.20 58.66
CA LYS A 2 -19.37 -0.70 58.51
C LYS A 2 -18.83 -0.78 57.06
N VAL A 3 -18.35 0.28 56.42
CA VAL A 3 -17.04 0.96 56.56
C VAL A 3 -15.87 0.01 56.83
N PHE A 4 -15.06 -0.24 55.79
CA PHE A 4 -13.62 -0.47 55.96
C PHE A 4 -12.84 0.54 55.12
N LEU A 5 -12.16 1.39 55.89
CA LEU A 5 -11.32 2.51 55.55
C LEU A 5 -9.87 2.06 55.79
N ALA A 6 -8.99 2.25 54.81
CA ALA A 6 -7.53 2.33 54.97
C ALA A 6 -7.00 2.89 53.64
N LEU A 7 -6.86 4.20 53.43
CA LEU A 7 -6.14 5.23 54.18
C LEU A 7 -4.63 4.92 54.26
N PHE A 8 -3.91 5.37 53.22
CA PHE A 8 -2.55 5.86 53.36
C PHE A 8 -2.53 7.30 52.87
N ILE A 9 -2.51 8.21 53.85
CA ILE A 9 -2.23 9.64 53.71
C ILE A 9 -0.85 9.85 54.31
N VAL A 10 0.08 10.40 53.52
CA VAL A 10 1.21 11.24 53.98
C VAL A 10 1.36 12.31 52.89
N VAL A 11 0.76 13.50 53.04
CA VAL A 11 1.30 14.73 53.69
C VAL A 11 2.33 15.43 52.78
N ILE A 12 2.32 16.72 52.45
CA ILE A 12 1.40 17.87 52.56
C ILE A 12 2.10 19.04 51.83
N ALA A 13 1.29 19.93 51.26
CA ALA A 13 1.49 21.37 51.03
C ALA A 13 2.84 21.94 50.54
N GLY A 14 2.75 22.63 49.40
CA GLY A 14 3.73 23.60 48.95
C GLY A 14 3.22 24.46 47.80
N SER A 15 2.20 25.29 48.08
CA SER A 15 1.89 26.55 47.38
C SER A 15 1.60 26.55 45.86
N LEU A 16 0.30 26.59 45.54
CA LEU A 16 -0.31 27.20 44.35
C LEU A 16 -0.13 28.74 44.30
N LEU A 17 1.07 29.26 44.57
CA LEU A 17 1.32 30.71 44.59
C LEU A 17 2.64 31.07 43.91
N TRP A 18 2.78 30.79 42.61
CA TRP A 18 3.88 31.35 41.80
C TRP A 18 3.48 31.66 40.35
N PHE A 19 2.21 31.99 40.10
CA PHE A 19 1.75 32.47 38.78
C PHE A 19 1.75 34.02 38.64
N GLY A 20 2.46 34.75 39.51
CA GLY A 20 2.28 36.20 39.63
C GLY A 20 3.52 37.11 39.62
N LYS A 21 4.75 36.58 39.52
CA LYS A 21 5.95 37.43 39.44
C LYS A 21 7.09 36.71 38.74
N LEU A 22 7.24 36.98 37.45
CA LEU A 22 8.50 37.04 36.69
C LEU A 22 8.20 37.84 35.41
N ALA A 23 7.68 39.06 35.60
CA ALA A 23 7.87 40.14 34.65
C ALA A 23 8.98 40.98 35.26
N ASP A 24 10.23 40.60 34.97
CA ASP A 24 11.35 41.54 34.97
C ASP A 24 12.45 41.01 34.04
N ASP A 25 13.08 41.94 33.34
CA ASP A 25 13.89 41.77 32.14
C ASP A 25 15.01 40.72 32.25
N SER A 26 14.88 39.67 31.45
CA SER A 26 16.02 39.09 30.75
C SER A 26 15.51 38.45 29.46
N VAL A 27 15.60 39.20 28.36
CA VAL A 27 15.59 38.63 27.02
C VAL A 27 16.87 37.80 26.89
N ALA A 28 16.85 36.60 27.47
CA ALA A 28 17.68 35.53 26.97
C ALA A 28 17.07 35.17 25.63
N ASP A 29 17.78 35.53 24.56
CA ASP A 29 17.54 35.07 23.20
C ASP A 29 17.58 33.53 23.26
N VAL A 30 16.43 32.90 23.51
CA VAL A 30 16.27 31.46 23.33
C VAL A 30 16.44 31.30 21.84
N PRO A 31 17.52 30.67 21.33
CA PRO A 31 17.55 30.37 19.92
C PRO A 31 16.33 29.49 19.69
N THR A 32 15.31 30.04 19.03
CA THR A 32 14.31 29.25 18.33
C THR A 32 15.13 28.42 17.39
N GLN A 33 15.51 27.22 17.82
CA GLN A 33 16.02 26.21 16.92
C GLN A 33 14.86 25.97 15.98
N THR A 34 14.92 26.64 14.83
CA THR A 34 14.11 26.31 13.68
C THR A 34 14.46 24.86 13.41
N ILE A 35 13.63 23.94 13.91
CA ILE A 35 13.68 22.56 13.49
C ILE A 35 13.29 22.61 12.02
N ASN A 36 14.28 22.78 11.16
CA ASN A 36 14.17 22.72 9.71
C ASN A 36 13.78 21.28 9.40
N THR A 37 12.47 21.03 9.48
CA THR A 37 11.89 19.76 9.13
C THR A 37 11.84 19.76 7.61
N PRO A 38 12.49 18.82 6.91
CA PRO A 38 12.42 18.74 5.47
C PRO A 38 10.96 18.76 5.00
N ALA A 39 10.67 19.50 3.93
CA ALA A 39 9.31 19.60 3.39
C ALA A 39 8.77 18.25 2.87
N ILE A 40 9.67 17.30 2.63
CA ILE A 40 9.37 15.94 2.18
C ILE A 40 10.19 14.92 2.99
N SER A 41 9.59 13.77 3.25
CA SER A 41 10.25 12.63 3.90
C SER A 41 10.73 11.60 2.87
N ARG A 42 11.66 10.75 3.29
CA ARG A 42 12.12 9.59 2.51
C ARG A 42 10.97 8.72 1.99
N GLN A 43 9.95 8.47 2.83
CA GLN A 43 8.80 7.65 2.43
C GLN A 43 7.99 8.33 1.33
N GLN A 44 7.78 9.65 1.42
CA GLN A 44 7.10 10.40 0.36
C GLN A 44 7.87 10.34 -0.96
N ILE A 45 9.20 10.37 -0.93
CA ILE A 45 10.04 10.19 -2.11
C ILE A 45 9.86 8.77 -2.69
N LEU A 46 9.95 7.73 -1.86
CA LEU A 46 9.84 6.34 -2.30
C LEU A 46 8.43 5.96 -2.80
N HIS A 47 7.41 6.71 -2.41
CA HIS A 47 6.02 6.55 -2.84
C HIS A 47 5.57 7.58 -3.88
N ALA A 48 6.49 8.40 -4.39
CA ALA A 48 6.18 9.34 -5.46
C ALA A 48 5.62 8.58 -6.66
N THR A 49 4.47 9.02 -7.19
CA THR A 49 3.70 8.29 -8.19
C THR A 49 4.51 7.97 -9.45
N ASP A 50 5.33 8.92 -9.89
CA ASP A 50 6.21 8.78 -11.05
C ASP A 50 7.33 7.76 -10.79
N LEU A 51 7.96 7.82 -9.62
CA LEU A 51 8.97 6.84 -9.19
C LEU A 51 8.36 5.44 -9.16
N VAL A 52 7.22 5.27 -8.48
CA VAL A 52 6.54 3.98 -8.35
C VAL A 52 6.14 3.42 -9.72
N ALA A 53 5.55 4.25 -10.59
CA ALA A 53 5.19 3.84 -11.94
C ALA A 53 6.42 3.46 -12.79
N GLY A 54 7.47 4.27 -12.71
CA GLY A 54 8.72 4.05 -13.43
C GLY A 54 9.45 2.78 -12.99
N ILE A 55 9.56 2.54 -11.68
CA ILE A 55 10.12 1.30 -11.14
C ILE A 55 9.27 0.10 -11.55
N LYS A 56 7.93 0.20 -11.46
CA LYS A 56 7.03 -0.88 -11.88
C LYS A 56 7.23 -1.27 -13.33
N GLN A 57 7.32 -0.29 -14.23
CA GLN A 57 7.61 -0.54 -15.64
C GLN A 57 8.98 -1.20 -15.83
N ALA A 58 10.02 -0.68 -15.17
CA ALA A 58 11.37 -1.22 -15.29
C ALA A 58 11.47 -2.67 -14.77
N VAL A 59 10.81 -2.99 -13.66
CA VAL A 59 10.70 -4.37 -13.15
C VAL A 59 10.01 -5.28 -14.15
N ALA A 60 8.91 -4.84 -14.77
CA ALA A 60 8.21 -5.62 -15.79
C ALA A 60 9.09 -5.90 -17.03
N GLN A 61 10.04 -5.02 -17.32
CA GLN A 61 10.97 -5.12 -18.45
C GLN A 61 12.31 -5.75 -18.08
N SER A 62 12.50 -6.16 -16.81
CA SER A 62 13.80 -6.62 -16.28
C SER A 62 14.94 -5.62 -16.52
N ASP A 63 14.63 -4.33 -16.50
CA ASP A 63 15.55 -3.23 -16.78
C ASP A 63 16.13 -2.65 -15.48
N ASP A 64 17.21 -3.27 -15.01
CA ASP A 64 17.89 -2.86 -13.80
C ASP A 64 18.52 -1.46 -13.91
N ALA A 65 18.93 -1.05 -15.12
CA ALA A 65 19.52 0.27 -15.35
C ALA A 65 18.48 1.37 -15.14
N THR A 66 17.25 1.18 -15.64
CA THR A 66 16.14 2.11 -15.39
C THR A 66 15.74 2.13 -13.92
N ILE A 67 15.77 1.00 -13.21
CA ILE A 67 15.56 0.97 -11.75
C ILE A 67 16.59 1.87 -11.03
N ASN A 68 17.87 1.72 -11.37
CA ASN A 68 18.93 2.51 -10.75
C ASN A 68 18.81 4.01 -11.12
N SER A 69 18.38 4.34 -12.34
CA SER A 69 18.13 5.73 -12.76
C SER A 69 17.03 6.39 -11.94
N TRP A 70 15.94 5.67 -11.67
CA TRP A 70 14.85 6.17 -10.83
C TRP A 70 15.28 6.39 -9.38
N LEU A 71 16.04 5.45 -8.80
CA LEU A 71 16.61 5.63 -7.46
C LEU A 71 17.61 6.78 -7.38
N HIS A 72 18.37 7.01 -8.45
CA HIS A 72 19.25 8.17 -8.54
C HIS A 72 18.46 9.49 -8.53
N LYS A 73 17.34 9.58 -9.27
CA LYS A 73 16.45 10.75 -9.21
C LYS A 73 15.86 10.98 -7.82
N ALA A 74 15.43 9.90 -7.15
CA ALA A 74 14.96 9.95 -5.77
C ALA A 74 16.04 10.48 -4.81
N LEU A 75 17.28 10.06 -5.00
CA LEU A 75 18.42 10.52 -4.22
C LEU A 75 18.73 12.01 -4.45
N GLU A 76 18.74 12.47 -5.70
CA GLU A 76 18.98 13.88 -6.01
C GLU A 76 17.88 14.78 -5.42
N LEU A 77 16.62 14.32 -5.47
CA LEU A 77 15.51 14.99 -4.79
C LEU A 77 15.73 15.05 -3.27
N ALA A 78 16.17 13.96 -2.65
CA ALA A 78 16.44 13.91 -1.21
C ALA A 78 17.56 14.89 -0.79
N LYS A 79 18.63 14.98 -1.57
CA LYS A 79 19.71 15.95 -1.34
C LYS A 79 19.21 17.39 -1.49
N THR A 80 18.41 17.66 -2.54
CA THR A 80 17.85 18.99 -2.80
C THR A 80 16.90 19.44 -1.71
N ALA A 81 16.16 18.49 -1.12
CA ALA A 81 15.27 18.75 0.00
C ALA A 81 15.96 18.70 1.38
N GLU A 82 17.30 18.59 1.41
CA GLU A 82 18.12 18.60 2.63
C GLU A 82 17.66 17.55 3.66
N LEU A 83 17.31 16.34 3.20
CA LEU A 83 16.99 15.24 4.10
C LEU A 83 18.19 14.87 4.97
N ALA A 84 17.90 14.27 6.13
CA ALA A 84 18.93 13.77 7.04
C ALA A 84 19.86 12.78 6.32
N GLN A 85 21.13 12.78 6.73
CA GLN A 85 22.17 11.94 6.14
C GLN A 85 21.79 10.45 6.14
N ASP A 86 21.19 9.95 7.23
CA ASP A 86 20.70 8.57 7.34
C ASP A 86 19.65 8.22 6.26
N ASP A 87 18.80 9.18 5.87
CA ASP A 87 17.81 8.99 4.81
C ASP A 87 18.45 8.96 3.43
N ILE A 88 19.44 9.83 3.20
CA ILE A 88 20.24 9.85 1.97
C ILE A 88 21.00 8.53 1.82
N GLU A 89 21.62 8.04 2.89
CA GLU A 89 22.34 6.76 2.93
C GLU A 89 21.41 5.58 2.67
N TYR A 90 20.20 5.59 3.26
CA TYR A 90 19.20 4.58 2.94
C TYR A 90 18.84 4.57 1.45
N LEU A 91 18.57 5.74 0.85
CA LEU A 91 18.19 5.85 -0.56
C LEU A 91 19.29 5.36 -1.52
N GLN A 92 20.56 5.48 -1.12
CA GLN A 92 21.72 4.94 -1.85
C GLN A 92 21.89 3.42 -1.67
N SER A 93 21.28 2.85 -0.63
CA SER A 93 21.53 1.47 -0.24
C SER A 93 20.85 0.45 -1.18
N ALA A 94 21.38 -0.77 -1.17
CA ALA A 94 20.69 -1.91 -1.77
C ALA A 94 19.33 -2.21 -1.12
N ALA A 95 19.10 -1.75 0.12
CA ALA A 95 17.82 -1.94 0.80
C ALA A 95 16.71 -1.09 0.17
N ALA A 96 16.99 0.17 -0.22
CA ALA A 96 16.03 1.00 -0.96
C ALA A 96 15.65 0.36 -2.29
N LYS A 97 16.62 -0.20 -3.02
CA LYS A 97 16.36 -0.94 -4.26
C LYS A 97 15.47 -2.16 -4.03
N LYS A 98 15.80 -2.99 -3.04
CA LYS A 98 14.97 -4.16 -2.67
C LYS A 98 13.56 -3.75 -2.30
N TYR A 99 13.42 -2.66 -1.55
CA TYR A 99 12.13 -2.11 -1.15
C TYR A 99 11.25 -1.75 -2.35
N VAL A 100 11.74 -0.89 -3.26
CA VAL A 100 10.94 -0.45 -4.41
C VAL A 100 10.63 -1.60 -5.38
N VAL A 101 11.57 -2.55 -5.57
CA VAL A 101 11.36 -3.72 -6.42
C VAL A 101 10.30 -4.65 -5.82
N PHE A 102 10.35 -4.89 -4.50
CA PHE A 102 9.36 -5.69 -3.79
C PHE A 102 7.95 -5.11 -3.99
N HIS A 103 7.78 -3.81 -3.75
CA HIS A 103 6.49 -3.13 -3.95
C HIS A 103 6.02 -3.14 -5.40
N ALA A 104 6.92 -2.94 -6.35
CA ALA A 104 6.61 -3.01 -7.78
C ALA A 104 6.13 -4.40 -8.20
N LYS A 105 6.79 -5.47 -7.76
CA LYS A 105 6.37 -6.85 -8.06
C LYS A 105 5.01 -7.19 -7.48
N ARG A 106 4.71 -6.74 -6.26
CA ARG A 106 3.37 -6.88 -5.68
C ARG A 106 2.31 -6.13 -6.49
N SER A 107 2.64 -4.94 -6.97
CA SER A 107 1.73 -4.18 -7.83
C SER A 107 1.52 -4.89 -9.18
N LEU A 108 2.55 -5.48 -9.76
CA LEU A 108 2.45 -6.28 -10.99
C LEU A 108 1.61 -7.54 -10.79
N PHE A 109 1.75 -8.22 -9.65
CA PHE A 109 0.87 -9.33 -9.29
C PHE A 109 -0.60 -8.90 -9.31
N ASN A 110 -0.95 -7.79 -8.67
CA ASN A 110 -2.33 -7.30 -8.64
C ASN A 110 -2.86 -7.01 -10.05
N ASP A 111 -2.10 -6.28 -10.88
CA ASP A 111 -2.51 -5.98 -12.27
C ASP A 111 -2.75 -7.24 -13.09
N LYS A 112 -1.84 -8.23 -12.97
CA LYS A 112 -1.94 -9.48 -13.74
C LYS A 112 -3.04 -10.37 -13.21
N PHE A 113 -3.19 -10.45 -11.89
CA PHE A 113 -4.26 -11.19 -11.25
C PHE A 113 -5.61 -10.62 -11.67
N GLU A 114 -5.79 -9.29 -11.65
CA GLU A 114 -7.03 -8.66 -12.07
C GLU A 114 -7.37 -8.97 -13.54
N LYS A 115 -6.40 -8.87 -14.44
CA LYS A 115 -6.57 -9.24 -15.85
C LYS A 115 -6.99 -10.71 -16.01
N ALA A 116 -6.25 -11.63 -15.40
CA ALA A 116 -6.55 -13.06 -15.44
C ALA A 116 -7.90 -13.39 -14.78
N TYR A 117 -8.25 -12.66 -13.72
CA TYR A 117 -9.52 -12.80 -13.01
C TYR A 117 -10.70 -12.54 -13.95
N TYR A 118 -10.71 -11.39 -14.62
CA TYR A 118 -11.77 -11.03 -15.56
C TYR A 118 -11.78 -11.91 -16.81
N ALA A 119 -10.59 -12.28 -17.31
CA ALA A 119 -10.45 -13.16 -18.48
C ALA A 119 -10.85 -14.63 -18.21
N VAL A 120 -11.09 -15.01 -16.94
CA VAL A 120 -11.35 -16.40 -16.52
C VAL A 120 -10.15 -17.31 -16.81
N GLU A 121 -8.95 -16.77 -16.64
CA GLU A 121 -7.69 -17.50 -16.82
C GLU A 121 -7.24 -18.17 -15.52
N ASP A 122 -6.28 -19.07 -15.65
CA ASP A 122 -5.56 -19.69 -14.53
C ASP A 122 -4.60 -18.67 -13.90
N THR A 123 -4.66 -18.57 -12.58
CA THR A 123 -3.87 -17.61 -11.79
C THR A 123 -2.71 -18.28 -11.04
N GLU A 124 -2.62 -19.61 -11.01
CA GLU A 124 -1.52 -20.31 -10.31
C GLU A 124 -0.12 -19.91 -10.81
N PRO A 125 0.13 -19.72 -12.12
CA PRO A 125 1.45 -19.28 -12.59
C PRO A 125 1.90 -17.94 -12.00
N LEU A 126 0.95 -17.05 -11.66
CA LEU A 126 1.25 -15.73 -11.09
C LEU A 126 1.87 -15.84 -9.69
N LYS A 127 1.55 -16.88 -8.94
CA LYS A 127 2.13 -17.11 -7.60
C LYS A 127 3.61 -17.49 -7.67
N ILE A 128 4.00 -18.16 -8.75
CA ILE A 128 5.39 -18.52 -9.04
C ILE A 128 6.15 -17.30 -9.55
N GLU A 129 5.52 -16.50 -10.41
CA GLU A 129 6.13 -15.30 -10.99
C GLU A 129 6.34 -14.18 -9.95
N TYR A 130 5.44 -14.06 -8.96
CA TYR A 130 5.43 -13.00 -7.96
C TYR A 130 5.35 -13.52 -6.51
N PRO A 131 6.38 -14.24 -6.02
CA PRO A 131 6.41 -14.71 -4.64
C PRO A 131 6.36 -13.56 -3.61
N GLU A 132 6.72 -12.33 -3.99
CA GLU A 132 6.64 -11.15 -3.15
C GLU A 132 5.21 -10.79 -2.72
N ALA A 133 4.19 -11.37 -3.37
CA ALA A 133 2.78 -11.19 -3.05
C ALA A 133 2.17 -12.37 -2.27
N GLN A 134 2.98 -13.23 -1.64
CA GLN A 134 2.53 -14.45 -0.97
C GLN A 134 1.37 -14.26 0.02
N ASP A 135 1.38 -13.18 0.80
CA ASP A 135 0.32 -12.81 1.74
C ASP A 135 -1.04 -12.53 1.07
N LEU A 136 -1.08 -12.34 -0.24
CA LEU A 136 -2.29 -12.12 -1.03
C LEU A 136 -2.86 -13.41 -1.63
N PHE A 137 -2.11 -14.51 -1.64
CA PHE A 137 -2.47 -15.72 -2.40
C PHE A 137 -3.78 -16.36 -1.92
N ASP A 138 -3.97 -16.53 -0.61
CA ASP A 138 -5.21 -17.11 -0.08
C ASP A 138 -6.45 -16.29 -0.47
N LYS A 139 -6.31 -14.96 -0.47
CA LYS A 139 -7.40 -14.07 -0.87
C LYS A 139 -7.66 -14.12 -2.38
N ALA A 140 -6.60 -14.22 -3.18
CA ALA A 140 -6.70 -14.43 -4.62
C ALA A 140 -7.44 -15.73 -4.95
N ASP A 141 -7.15 -16.81 -4.23
CA ASP A 141 -7.81 -18.11 -4.41
C ASP A 141 -9.29 -18.06 -4.05
N GLN A 142 -9.63 -17.39 -2.95
CA GLN A 142 -11.03 -17.17 -2.57
C GLN A 142 -11.80 -16.41 -3.66
N LEU A 143 -11.18 -15.40 -4.28
CA LEU A 143 -11.80 -14.65 -5.38
C LEU A 143 -12.02 -15.55 -6.59
N VAL A 144 -11.02 -16.34 -6.99
CA VAL A 144 -11.09 -17.28 -8.12
C VAL A 144 -12.18 -18.33 -7.89
N MET A 145 -12.25 -18.90 -6.68
CA MET A 145 -13.30 -19.84 -6.29
C MET A 145 -14.69 -19.20 -6.37
N ALA A 146 -14.84 -17.98 -5.86
CA ALA A 146 -16.10 -17.24 -5.92
C ALA A 146 -16.53 -16.95 -7.37
N ARG A 147 -15.60 -16.50 -8.21
CA ARG A 147 -15.83 -16.31 -9.65
C ARG A 147 -16.30 -17.60 -10.31
N ASN A 148 -15.57 -18.69 -10.09
CA ASN A 148 -15.88 -19.98 -10.72
C ASN A 148 -17.27 -20.48 -10.27
N LYS A 149 -17.63 -20.29 -9.00
CA LYS A 149 -18.98 -20.59 -8.50
C LYS A 149 -20.06 -19.76 -9.19
N LEU A 150 -19.84 -18.46 -9.38
CA LEU A 150 -20.78 -17.58 -10.10
C LEU A 150 -20.94 -18.02 -11.56
N ILE A 151 -19.85 -18.38 -12.24
CA ILE A 151 -19.90 -18.89 -13.62
C ILE A 151 -20.70 -20.20 -13.69
N GLN A 152 -20.50 -21.11 -12.74
CA GLN A 152 -21.30 -22.34 -12.65
C GLN A 152 -22.80 -22.05 -12.43
N GLN A 153 -23.13 -21.06 -11.61
CA GLN A 153 -24.52 -20.63 -11.41
C GLN A 153 -25.12 -20.07 -12.69
N ILE A 154 -24.40 -19.20 -13.41
CA ILE A 154 -24.86 -18.68 -14.72
C ILE A 154 -25.10 -19.84 -15.70
N ALA A 155 -24.19 -20.82 -15.76
CA ALA A 155 -24.35 -21.97 -16.64
C ALA A 155 -25.58 -22.83 -16.28
N ALA A 156 -25.86 -23.01 -14.98
CA ALA A 156 -27.05 -23.72 -14.52
C ALA A 156 -28.35 -23.01 -14.92
N GLU A 157 -28.39 -21.68 -14.80
CA GLU A 157 -29.52 -20.87 -15.27
C GLU A 157 -29.73 -21.00 -16.79
N LEU A 158 -28.64 -20.94 -17.57
CA LEU A 158 -28.69 -21.13 -19.02
C LEU A 158 -29.16 -22.53 -19.43
N ALA A 159 -28.81 -23.55 -18.64
CA ALA A 159 -29.23 -24.93 -18.89
C ALA A 159 -30.74 -25.14 -18.64
N ASN A 160 -31.38 -24.25 -17.87
CA ASN A 160 -32.83 -24.26 -17.59
C ASN A 160 -33.35 -25.66 -17.18
N GLY A 161 -32.75 -26.21 -16.12
CA GLY A 161 -33.11 -27.52 -15.58
C GLY A 161 -32.52 -28.73 -16.33
N LYS A 162 -31.79 -28.51 -17.44
CA LYS A 162 -30.97 -29.54 -18.08
C LYS A 162 -29.63 -29.69 -17.37
N ALA A 163 -28.91 -30.78 -17.66
CA ALA A 163 -27.54 -30.95 -17.21
C ALA A 163 -26.63 -29.88 -17.83
N VAL A 164 -25.78 -29.27 -17.01
CA VAL A 164 -24.75 -28.32 -17.47
C VAL A 164 -23.71 -29.08 -18.29
N ASN A 165 -23.36 -28.53 -19.46
CA ASN A 165 -22.33 -29.05 -20.35
C ASN A 165 -21.33 -27.93 -20.70
N ASP A 166 -20.32 -28.26 -21.50
CA ASP A 166 -19.25 -27.32 -21.87
C ASP A 166 -19.77 -26.12 -22.67
N GLU A 167 -20.88 -26.27 -23.41
CA GLU A 167 -21.51 -25.18 -24.16
C GLU A 167 -22.09 -24.13 -23.20
N TYR A 168 -22.87 -24.55 -22.20
CA TYR A 168 -23.42 -23.66 -21.18
C TYR A 168 -22.32 -22.99 -20.35
N LEU A 169 -21.25 -23.72 -20.02
CA LEU A 169 -20.09 -23.15 -19.32
C LEU A 169 -19.36 -22.10 -20.17
N SER A 170 -19.21 -22.36 -21.46
CA SER A 170 -18.57 -21.40 -22.38
C SER A 170 -19.41 -20.13 -22.51
N GLN A 171 -20.73 -20.26 -22.66
CA GLN A 171 -21.64 -19.12 -22.67
C GLN A 171 -21.63 -18.34 -21.35
N ALA A 172 -21.61 -19.03 -20.21
CA ALA A 172 -21.53 -18.40 -18.90
C ALA A 172 -20.23 -17.59 -18.72
N LYS A 173 -19.09 -18.10 -19.22
CA LYS A 173 -17.82 -17.35 -19.22
C LYS A 173 -17.89 -16.11 -20.09
N LEU A 174 -18.51 -16.19 -21.27
CA LEU A 174 -18.72 -15.03 -22.14
C LEU A 174 -19.60 -13.97 -21.47
N LEU A 175 -20.72 -14.38 -20.85
CA LEU A 175 -21.58 -13.47 -20.09
C LEU A 175 -20.85 -12.83 -18.91
N TRP A 176 -20.00 -13.58 -18.22
CA TRP A 176 -19.14 -13.03 -17.18
C TRP A 176 -18.21 -11.95 -17.74
N GLN A 177 -17.48 -12.25 -18.82
CA GLN A 177 -16.53 -11.32 -19.43
C GLN A 177 -17.22 -10.04 -19.94
N GLN A 178 -18.40 -10.17 -20.56
CA GLN A 178 -19.18 -9.04 -21.08
C GLN A 178 -19.54 -8.01 -20.00
N ARG A 179 -19.76 -8.43 -18.75
CA ARG A 179 -20.05 -7.53 -17.61
C ARG A 179 -18.93 -6.53 -17.33
N PHE A 180 -17.70 -6.85 -17.75
CA PHE A 180 -16.52 -6.01 -17.53
C PHE A 180 -16.04 -5.32 -18.81
N VAL A 181 -16.69 -5.58 -19.95
CA VAL A 181 -16.42 -4.91 -21.24
C VAL A 181 -17.31 -3.69 -21.43
N GLU A 182 -18.50 -3.64 -20.82
CA GLU A 182 -19.35 -2.45 -20.90
C GLU A 182 -18.70 -1.29 -20.12
N PRO A 183 -18.36 -0.16 -20.77
CA PRO A 183 -18.07 1.05 -20.04
C PRO A 183 -19.35 1.40 -19.27
N THR A 184 -19.21 1.70 -17.97
CA THR A 184 -20.26 2.34 -17.18
C THR A 184 -20.88 3.45 -18.02
N SER A 185 -22.05 3.21 -18.60
CA SER A 185 -22.77 4.24 -19.33
C SER A 185 -23.08 5.32 -18.30
N PRO A 186 -22.65 6.58 -18.51
CA PRO A 186 -23.16 7.66 -17.68
C PRO A 186 -24.66 7.73 -17.96
N ASN A 187 -25.45 7.53 -16.92
CA ASN A 187 -26.90 7.70 -16.94
C ASN A 187 -27.25 8.99 -17.71
N LEU A 188 -28.07 8.85 -18.76
CA LEU A 188 -28.87 9.94 -19.31
C LEU A 188 -30.23 9.97 -18.60
#